data_AF-A0A7S8IFU0-F1
#
_entry.id   AF-A0A7S8IFU0-F1
#
_cell.length_a   1.000
_cell.length_b   1.000
_cell.length_c   1.000
_cell.angle_alpha   90.00
_cell.angle_beta   90.00
_cell.angle_gamma   90.00
#
_symmetry.space_group_name_H-M   'P 1'
#
loop_
_entity.id
_entity.type
_entity.pdbx_description
1 polymer ?
#
loop_
_entity_poly.entity_id
_entity_poly.type
_entity_poly.pdbx_seq_one_letter_code
_entity_poly.pdbx_strand_id
1 'polypeptide(L)' 'MGCFRALLCIILPPLAVLDRGCGTIIIVTALTVAGWVPGVIAALLLNYMVEQERRDRHR' A
#
# COMPACT_ATOMS: atom_id res chain seq x y z
N MET A 1 -4.22 25.35 5.21
CA MET A 1 -4.72 23.97 5.09
C MET A 1 -3.52 23.04 4.91
N GLY A 2 -2.97 22.52 6.02
CA GLY A 2 -1.61 21.97 6.03
C GLY A 2 -1.43 20.70 5.20
N CYS A 3 -0.35 20.63 4.42
CA CYS A 3 0.06 19.48 3.60
C CYS A 3 0.18 18.17 4.41
N PHE A 4 0.38 18.26 5.72
CA PHE A 4 0.36 17.11 6.63
C PHE A 4 -1.00 16.38 6.66
N ARG A 5 -2.12 17.11 6.50
CA ARG A 5 -3.45 16.50 6.36
C ARG A 5 -3.63 15.77 5.03
N ALA A 6 -3.03 16.28 3.95
CA ALA A 6 -3.04 15.62 2.65
C ALA A 6 -2.21 14.32 2.68
N LEU A 7 -1.05 14.34 3.35
CA LEU A 7 -0.20 13.18 3.54
C LEU A 7 -0.86 12.11 4.44
N LEU A 8 -1.56 12.53 5.51
CA LEU A 8 -2.39 11.63 6.31
C LEU A 8 -3.60 11.08 5.54
N CYS A 9 -4.23 11.85 4.65
CA CYS A 9 -5.31 11.35 3.78
C CYS A 9 -4.84 10.28 2.78
N ILE A 10 -3.57 10.36 2.36
CA ILE A 10 -2.96 9.41 1.41
C ILE A 10 -2.51 8.12 2.12
N ILE A 11 -2.04 8.21 3.37
CA ILE A 11 -1.57 7.06 4.16
C ILE A 11 -2.70 6.39 4.95
N LEU A 12 -3.71 7.14 5.39
CA LEU A 12 -4.88 6.66 6.14
C LEU A 12 -6.19 7.05 5.42
N PRO A 13 -6.49 6.47 4.24
CA PRO A 13 -7.73 6.75 3.53
C PRO A 13 -9.04 6.43 4.30
N PRO A 14 -9.13 5.45 5.23
CA PRO A 14 -10.42 5.11 5.84
C PRO A 14 -10.87 6.09 6.96
N LEU A 15 -9.95 6.84 7.58
CA LEU A 15 -10.32 7.73 8.70
C LEU A 15 -11.00 9.02 8.23
N ALA A 16 -10.70 9.51 7.03
CA ALA A 16 -11.33 10.71 6.47
C ALA A 16 -12.73 10.43 5.87
N VAL A 17 -13.03 9.17 5.58
CA VAL A 17 -14.30 8.73 4.96
C VAL A 17 -15.34 8.31 6.00
N LEU A 18 -14.93 8.01 7.24
CA LEU A 18 -15.83 7.69 8.34
C LEU A 18 -16.89 8.78 8.59
N ASP A 19 -16.54 10.04 8.32
CA ASP A 19 -17.40 11.21 8.55
C ASP A 19 -18.48 11.42 7.46
N ARG A 20 -18.36 10.76 6.30
CA ARG A 20 -19.26 11.00 5.14
C ARG A 20 -20.16 9.83 4.73
N GLY A 21 -20.09 8.66 5.38
CA GLY A 21 -21.07 7.58 5.19
C GLY A 21 -20.48 6.17 5.14
N CYS A 22 -21.21 5.23 5.75
CA CYS A 22 -20.76 3.85 6.00
C CYS A 22 -20.43 3.04 4.72
N GLY A 23 -21.12 3.31 3.60
CA GLY A 23 -20.93 2.59 2.34
C GLY A 23 -19.59 2.87 1.64
N THR A 24 -19.08 4.11 1.74
CA THR A 24 -17.85 4.53 1.06
C THR A 24 -16.60 3.92 1.72
N ILE A 25 -16.67 3.64 3.02
CA ILE A 25 -15.56 3.04 3.79
C ILE A 25 -15.21 1.65 3.24
N ILE A 26 -16.21 0.83 2.90
CA ILE A 26 -15.99 -0.54 2.41
C ILE A 26 -15.30 -0.52 1.05
N ILE A 27 -15.73 0.37 0.15
CA ILE A 27 -15.17 0.51 -1.20
C ILE A 27 -13.73 1.03 -1.12
N VAL A 28 -13.46 2.04 -0.29
CA VAL A 28 -12.12 2.61 -0.09
C VAL A 28 -11.18 1.59 0.55
N THR A 29 -11.65 0.82 1.53
CA THR A 29 -10.86 -0.22 2.19
C THR A 29 -10.53 -1.37 1.22
N ALA A 30 -11.50 -1.80 0.40
CA ALA A 30 -11.28 -2.80 -0.64
C ALA A 30 -10.28 -2.31 -1.71
N LEU A 31 -10.36 -1.05 -2.12
CA LEU A 31 -9.44 -0.46 -3.09
C LEU A 31 -8.02 -0.28 -2.52
N THR A 32 -7.91 0.10 -1.24
CA THR A 32 -6.63 0.18 -0.52
C THR A 32 -5.98 -1.19 -0.42
N VAL A 33 -6.71 -2.25 -0.04
CA VAL A 33 -6.17 -3.61 -0.01
C VAL A 33 -5.79 -4.07 -1.42
N ALA A 34 -6.61 -3.78 -2.44
CA ALA A 34 -6.34 -4.13 -3.83
C ALA A 34 -5.10 -3.44 -4.42
N GLY A 35 -4.76 -2.21 -3.99
CA GLY A 35 -3.53 -1.52 -4.40
C GLY A 35 -2.31 -1.84 -3.54
N TRP A 36 -2.51 -2.19 -2.27
CA TRP A 36 -1.42 -2.48 -1.33
C TRP A 36 -0.86 -3.89 -1.49
N VAL A 37 -1.73 -4.89 -1.65
CA VAL A 37 -1.34 -6.29 -1.88
C VAL A 37 -0.37 -6.44 -3.06
N PRO A 38 -0.63 -5.91 -4.27
CA PRO A 38 0.32 -6.01 -5.38
C PRO A 38 1.63 -5.24 -5.12
N GLY A 39 1.61 -4.14 -4.36
CA GLY A 39 2.82 -3.39 -3.99
C GLY A 39 3.75 -4.18 -3.06
N VAL A 40 3.18 -4.85 -2.05
CA VAL A 40 3.94 -5.71 -1.13
C VAL A 40 4.51 -6.92 -1.86
N ILE A 41 3.71 -7.55 -2.73
CA ILE A 41 4.16 -8.69 -3.54
C ILE A 41 5.31 -8.28 -4.46
N ALA A 42 5.22 -7.12 -5.13
CA ALA A 42 6.28 -6.62 -6.00
C ALA A 42 7.59 -6.37 -5.24
N ALA A 43 7.51 -5.76 -4.05
CA ALA A 43 8.68 -5.52 -3.20
C ALA A 43 9.34 -6.83 -2.73
N LEU A 44 8.54 -7.82 -2.33
CA LEU A 44 9.02 -9.16 -1.96
C LEU A 44 9.67 -9.88 -3.14
N LEU A 45 9.03 -9.87 -4.32
CA LEU A 45 9.60 -10.50 -5.52
C LEU A 45 10.93 -9.86 -5.89
N LEU A 46 11.04 -8.54 -5.88
CA LEU A 46 12.27 -7.83 -6.23
C LEU A 46 13.41 -8.17 -5.26
N ASN A 47 13.13 -8.18 -3.95
CA ASN A 47 14.13 -8.61 -2.96
C ASN A 47 14.55 -10.07 -3.18
N TYR A 48 13.59 -10.97 -3.47
CA TYR A 48 13.90 -12.36 -3.75
C TYR A 48 14.72 -12.54 -5.04
N MET A 49 14.41 -11.80 -6.10
CA MET A 49 15.18 -11.81 -7.35
C MET A 49 16.61 -11.33 -7.13
N VAL A 50 16.81 -10.23 -6.39
CA VAL A 50 18.14 -9.71 -6.06
C VAL A 50 18.93 -10.72 -5.23
N GLU A 51 18.28 -11.39 -4.28
CA GLU A 51 18.94 -12.41 -3.45
C GLU A 51 19.31 -13.67 -4.25
N GLN A 52 18.49 -14.07 -5.23
CA GLN A 52 18.83 -15.17 -6.15
C GLN A 52 20.05 -14.85 -7.01
N GLU A 53 20.11 -13.65 -7.58
CA GLU A 53 21.27 -13.21 -8.35
C GLU A 53 22.54 -13.17 -7.48
N ARG A 54 22.41 -12.74 -6.22
CA ARG A 54 23.52 -12.81 -5.24
C ARG A 54 23.95 -14.23 -4.97
N ARG A 55 23.01 -15.16 -4.82
CA ARG A 55 23.29 -16.58 -4.56
C ARG A 55 23.97 -17.25 -5.75
N ASP A 56 23.58 -16.92 -6.97
CA ASP A 56 24.16 -17.48 -8.18
C ASP A 56 25.55 -16.91 -8.48
N ARG A 57 25.80 -15.63 -8.19
CA ARG A 57 27.15 -15.01 -8.29
C ARG A 57 28.17 -15.63 -7.33
N HIS A 58 27.69 -16.22 -6.23
CA HIS A 58 28.54 -16.76 -5.17
C HIS A 58 28.78 -18.28 -5.28
N ARG A 59 28.23 -18.94 -6.31
CA ARG A 59 28.63 -20.27 -6.77
C ARG A 59 29.58 -20.17 -7.96
#